data_AF-A0A1X0MJN3-F1
#
_entry.id   AF-A0A1X0MJN3-F1
#
_cell.length_a   1.000
_cell.length_b   1.000
_cell.length_c   1.000
_cell.angle_alpha   90.00
_cell.angle_beta   90.00
_cell.angle_gamma   90.00
#
_symmetry.space_group_name_H-M   'P 1'
#
loop_
_entity.id
_entity.type
_entity.pdbx_description
1 polymer ?
#
loop_
_entity_poly.entity_id
_entity_poly.type
_entity_poly.pdbx_seq_one_letter_code
_entity_poly.pdbx_strand_id
1 'polypeptide(L)'
;ATERQPAALEVIQEAIRSGQACRQILRNYRKDGSTFWNELSITPVRNEANQLMYYIGIQKDVTAQVENEQRIKELVDQLAEAKAEIEALKSRNG
;
A
#
# COMPACT_ATOMS: atom_id res chain seq x y z
N ALA A 1 18.66 -1.39 -0.92
CA ALA A 1 18.40 -1.69 -2.33
C ALA A 1 16.93 -1.46 -2.61
N THR A 2 16.63 -0.83 -3.74
CA THR A 2 15.37 -0.19 -4.08
C THR A 2 14.28 -1.21 -4.41
N GLU A 3 13.49 -1.65 -3.44
CA GLU A 3 12.18 -2.27 -3.71
C GLU A 3 11.18 -1.19 -4.14
N ARG A 4 11.44 -0.57 -5.31
CA ARG A 4 10.34 -0.08 -6.14
C ARG A 4 9.54 -1.32 -6.47
N GLN A 5 8.35 -1.50 -5.90
CA GLN A 5 7.46 -2.60 -6.23
C GLN A 5 7.20 -2.55 -7.75
N PRO A 6 7.86 -3.40 -8.56
CA PRO A 6 7.78 -3.29 -10.02
C PRO A 6 6.33 -3.51 -10.49
N ALA A 7 5.62 -4.40 -9.79
CA ALA A 7 4.24 -4.75 -10.05
C ALA A 7 3.28 -3.54 -10.01
N ALA A 8 3.36 -2.66 -9.00
CA ALA A 8 2.45 -1.52 -8.91
C ALA A 8 2.68 -0.51 -10.05
N LEU A 9 3.95 -0.28 -10.41
CA LEU A 9 4.30 0.59 -11.54
C LEU A 9 3.88 0.00 -12.87
N GLU A 10 4.06 -1.31 -13.06
CA GLU A 10 3.62 -2.03 -14.26
C GLU A 10 2.10 -1.95 -14.44
N VAL A 11 1.33 -2.12 -13.36
CA VAL A 11 -0.14 -1.98 -13.38
C VAL A 11 -0.55 -0.56 -13.78
N ILE A 12 0.09 0.47 -13.22
CA ILE A 12 -0.16 1.87 -13.58
C ILE A 12 0.16 2.12 -15.06
N GLN A 13 1.31 1.64 -15.53
CA GLN A 13 1.72 1.80 -16.93
C GLN A 13 0.78 1.08 -17.89
N GLU A 14 0.30 -0.10 -17.53
CA GLU A 14 -0.67 -0.85 -18.35
C GLU A 14 -2.03 -0.17 -18.38
N ALA A 15 -2.52 0.36 -17.25
CA ALA A 15 -3.76 1.11 -17.20
C ALA A 15 -3.71 2.39 -18.07
N ILE A 16 -2.58 3.10 -18.03
CA ILE A 16 -2.37 4.25 -18.91
C ILE A 16 -2.33 3.81 -20.38
N ARG A 17 -1.59 2.76 -20.73
CA ARG A 17 -1.50 2.27 -22.12
C ARG A 17 -2.85 1.80 -22.67
N SER A 18 -3.65 1.14 -21.85
CA SER A 18 -4.96 0.60 -22.23
C SER A 18 -6.11 1.61 -22.09
N GLY A 19 -5.86 2.83 -21.62
CA GLY A 19 -6.91 3.83 -21.44
C GLY A 19 -7.89 3.50 -20.30
N GLN A 20 -7.44 2.77 -19.28
CA GLN A 20 -8.23 2.28 -18.14
C GLN A 20 -7.89 3.04 -16.86
N ALA A 21 -8.82 2.97 -15.89
CA ALA A 21 -8.57 3.47 -14.55
C ALA A 21 -7.74 2.47 -13.74
N CYS A 22 -6.92 2.97 -12.80
CA CYS A 22 -6.22 2.13 -11.83
C CYS A 22 -6.09 2.81 -10.48
N ARG A 23 -5.97 2.01 -9.42
CA ARG A 23 -5.65 2.46 -8.08
C ARG A 23 -4.59 1.54 -7.48
N GLN A 24 -3.48 2.08 -7.01
CA GLN A 24 -2.34 1.33 -6.49
C GLN A 24 -1.73 2.04 -5.27
N ILE A 25 -1.19 1.26 -4.34
CA ILE A 25 -0.38 1.78 -3.23
C ILE A 25 1.09 1.52 -3.57
N LEU A 26 1.92 2.56 -3.51
CA LEU A 26 3.35 2.48 -3.83
C LEU A 26 4.17 3.44 -2.96
N ARG A 27 5.46 3.14 -2.77
CA ARG A 27 6.38 4.09 -2.11
C ARG A 27 6.75 5.22 -3.05
N ASN A 28 6.56 6.45 -2.60
CA ASN A 28 6.99 7.66 -3.27
C ASN A 28 7.98 8.44 -2.39
N TYR A 29 8.62 9.43 -3.00
CA TYR A 29 9.63 10.26 -2.37
C TYR A 29 9.15 11.72 -2.37
N ARG A 30 9.24 12.38 -1.22
CA ARG A 30 9.03 13.83 -1.12
C ARG A 30 10.27 14.56 -1.63
N LYS A 31 10.14 15.88 -1.83
CA LYS A 31 11.25 16.75 -2.28
C LYS A 31 12.46 16.71 -1.35
N ASP A 32 12.23 16.50 -0.05
CA ASP A 32 13.28 16.36 0.97
C ASP A 32 13.95 14.97 0.98
N GLY A 33 13.53 14.05 0.12
CA GLY A 33 14.04 12.68 0.04
C GLY A 33 13.36 11.69 0.98
N SER A 34 12.48 12.13 1.88
CA SER A 34 11.72 11.22 2.74
C SER A 34 10.77 10.34 1.93
N THR A 35 10.62 9.07 2.34
CA THR A 35 9.67 8.16 1.71
C THR A 35 8.31 8.23 2.36
N PHE A 36 7.26 7.98 1.56
CA PHE A 36 5.90 7.82 2.06
C PHE A 36 5.13 6.80 1.21
N TRP A 37 4.13 6.17 1.81
CA TRP A 37 3.20 5.32 1.07
C TRP A 37 2.15 6.21 0.43
N ASN A 38 2.09 6.17 -0.89
CA ASN A 38 1.10 6.90 -1.67
C ASN A 38 0.08 5.92 -2.23
N GLU A 39 -1.19 6.14 -1.92
CA GLU A 39 -2.29 5.56 -2.67
C GLU A 39 -2.60 6.48 -3.87
N LEU A 40 -2.19 6.03 -5.05
CA LEU A 40 -2.40 6.72 -6.31
C LEU A 40 -3.62 6.14 -7.03
N SER A 41 -4.60 6.99 -7.34
CA SER A 41 -5.71 6.69 -8.25
C SER A 41 -5.55 7.47 -9.54
N ILE A 42 -5.70 6.82 -10.69
CA ILE A 42 -5.64 7.42 -12.02
C ILE A 42 -6.92 7.07 -12.77
N THR A 43 -7.63 8.06 -13.29
CA THR A 43 -8.88 7.89 -14.03
C THR A 43 -8.82 8.62 -15.37
N PRO A 44 -9.08 7.95 -16.52
CA PRO A 44 -9.16 8.61 -17.81
C PRO A 44 -10.41 9.49 -17.90
N VAL A 45 -10.25 10.68 -18.46
CA VAL A 45 -11.34 11.60 -18.79
C VAL A 45 -11.52 11.62 -20.30
N ARG A 46 -12.74 11.36 -20.75
CA ARG A 46 -13.09 11.27 -22.16
C ARG A 46 -14.07 12.37 -22.54
N ASN A 47 -14.01 12.84 -23.78
CA ASN A 47 -15.02 13.75 -24.33
C ASN A 47 -16.30 12.99 -24.71
N GLU A 48 -17.29 13.71 -25.22
CA GLU A 48 -18.56 13.16 -25.71
C GLU A 48 -18.39 12.15 -26.85
N ALA A 49 -17.31 12.25 -27.63
CA ALA A 49 -16.94 11.31 -28.68
C ALA A 49 -16.13 10.09 -28.15
N ASN A 50 -16.08 9.89 -26.83
CA ASN A 50 -15.33 8.83 -26.14
C ASN A 50 -13.80 8.86 -26.36
N GLN A 51 -13.27 9.97 -26.86
CA GLN A 51 -11.84 10.17 -27.07
C GLN A 51 -11.19 10.58 -25.75
N LEU A 52 -10.06 9.95 -25.43
CA LEU A 52 -9.26 10.28 -24.25
C LEU A 52 -8.74 11.72 -24.35
N MET A 53 -9.06 12.56 -23.37
CA MET A 53 -8.57 13.93 -23.29
C MET A 53 -7.44 14.05 -22.27
N TYR A 54 -7.67 13.56 -21.05
CA TYR A 54 -6.78 13.73 -19.90
C TYR A 54 -6.84 12.53 -18.97
N TYR A 55 -5.93 12.49 -18.00
CA TYR A 55 -6.07 11.66 -16.81
C TYR A 55 -6.17 12.54 -15.57
N ILE A 56 -7.03 12.13 -14.63
CA ILE A 56 -7.08 12.70 -13.29
C ILE A 56 -6.31 11.77 -12.37
N GLY A 57 -5.28 12.30 -11.71
CA GLY A 57 -4.49 11.60 -10.69
C GLY A 57 -4.83 12.12 -9.29
N ILE A 58 -5.21 11.24 -8.37
CA ILE A 58 -5.41 11.56 -6.95
C ILE A 58 -4.33 10.82 -6.14
N GLN A 59 -3.63 11.55 -5.30
CA GLN A 59 -2.57 11.02 -4.43
C GLN A 59 -2.99 11.19 -2.98
N LYS A 60 -2.97 10.10 -2.21
CA LYS A 60 -3.28 10.11 -0.79
C LYS A 60 -2.11 9.49 -0.04
N ASP A 61 -1.53 10.25 0.88
CA ASP A 61 -0.54 9.72 1.82
C ASP A 61 -1.23 8.74 2.78
N VAL A 62 -0.87 7.47 2.70
CA VAL A 62 -1.38 6.38 3.53
C VAL A 62 -0.31 5.80 4.44
N THR A 63 0.80 6.53 4.66
CA THR A 63 1.93 6.07 5.48
C THR A 63 1.50 5.67 6.88
N ALA A 64 0.74 6.53 7.56
CA ALA A 64 0.25 6.25 8.90
C ALA A 64 -0.67 5.00 8.95
N GLN A 65 -1.46 4.79 7.90
CA GLN A 65 -2.33 3.60 7.82
C GLN A 65 -1.48 2.32 7.71
N VAL A 66 -0.53 2.31 6.77
CA VAL A 66 0.35 1.14 6.54
C VAL A 66 1.21 0.84 7.77
N GLU A 67 1.75 1.87 8.42
CA GLU A 67 2.54 1.71 9.65
C GLU A 67 1.70 1.18 10.81
N ASN A 68 0.46 1.66 10.97
CA ASN A 68 -0.44 1.16 12.00
C ASN A 68 -0.85 -0.29 11.75
N GLU A 69 -1.16 -0.66 10.50
CA GLU A 69 -1.49 -2.05 10.12
C GLU A 69 -0.32 -3.00 10.43
N GLN A 70 0.91 -2.58 10.09
CA GLN A 70 2.12 -3.33 10.40
C GLN A 70 2.34 -3.46 11.91
N ARG A 71 2.15 -2.36 12.66
CA ARG A 71 2.30 -2.37 14.12
C ARG A 71 1.28 -3.27 14.80
N ILE A 72 0.03 -3.26 14.33
CA ILE A 72 -1.03 -4.14 14.84
C ILE A 72 -0.64 -5.60 14.59
N LYS A 73 -0.16 -5.94 13.39
CA LYS A 73 0.28 -7.29 13.08
C LYS A 73 1.38 -7.76 14.04
N GLU A 74 2.40 -6.95 14.27
CA GLU A 74 3.49 -7.26 15.20
C GLU A 74 2.99 -7.47 16.64
N LEU A 75 2.06 -6.64 17.10
CA LEU A 75 1.45 -6.81 18.42
C LEU A 75 0.65 -8.10 18.53
N VAL A 76 -0.08 -8.49 17.48
CA VAL A 76 -0.83 -9.74 17.44
C VAL A 76 0.12 -10.94 17.51
N ASP A 77 1.22 -10.90 16.75
CA ASP A 77 2.23 -11.96 16.75
C ASP A 77 2.89 -12.10 18.14
N GLN A 78 3.29 -10.98 18.76
CA GLN A 78 3.85 -10.95 20.13
C GLN A 78 2.86 -11.47 21.18
N LEU A 79 1.59 -11.10 21.06
CA LEU A 79 0.54 -11.56 21.98
C LEU A 79 0.32 -13.08 21.86
N ALA A 80 0.38 -13.63 20.64
CA ALA A 80 0.24 -15.06 20.42
C ALA A 80 1.40 -15.85 21.07
N GLU A 81 2.63 -15.37 20.92
CA GLU A 81 3.83 -15.96 21.54
C GLU A 81 3.76 -15.91 23.06
N ALA A 82 3.48 -14.75 23.64
CA ALA A 82 3.37 -14.59 25.10
C ALA A 82 2.27 -15.49 25.70
N LYS A 83 1.13 -15.65 25.00
CA LYS A 83 0.08 -16.58 25.43
C LYS A 83 0.54 -18.03 25.42
N ALA A 84 1.26 -18.45 24.38
CA ALA A 84 1.78 -19.82 24.30
C ALA A 84 2.78 -20.12 25.43
N GLU A 85 3.64 -19.17 25.77
CA GLU A 85 4.58 -19.29 26.90
C GLU A 85 3.86 -19.44 28.24
N ILE A 86 2.84 -18.61 28.49
CA ILE A 86 2.06 -18.66 29.73
C ILE A 86 1.37 -20.02 29.88
N GLU A 87 0.78 -20.55 28.81
CA GLU A 87 0.14 -21.88 28.87
C GLU A 87 1.17 -23.00 29.10
N ALA A 88 2.33 -22.94 28.46
CA ALA A 88 3.41 -23.90 28.70
C ALA A 88 3.91 -23.86 30.15
N LEU A 89 4.03 -22.68 30.75
CA LEU A 89 4.42 -22.52 32.15
C LEU A 89 3.36 -23.06 33.11
N LYS A 90 2.07 -22.84 32.84
CA LYS A 90 0.97 -23.41 33.64
C LYS A 90 0.97 -24.94 33.59
N SER A 91 1.17 -25.54 32.42
CA SER A 91 1.22 -27.00 32.28
C SER A 91 2.45 -27.65 32.93
N ARG A 92 3.51 -26.88 33.19
CA ARG A 92 4.72 -27.38 33.87
C ARG A 92 4.65 -27.27 35.40
N ASN A 93 3.82 -26.36 35.91
CA ASN A 93 3.70 -26.08 37.34
C ASN A 93 2.43 -26.67 37.99
N GLY A 94 1.52 -27.25 37.19
CA GLY A 94 0.37 -28.04 37.67
C GLY A 94 0.65 -29.53 37.59
#